data_AF-A0A6P5SU36-F1
#
_entry.id   AF-A0A6P5SU36-F1
#
_cell.length_a   1.000
_cell.length_b   1.000
_cell.length_c   1.000
_cell.angle_alpha   90.00
_cell.angle_beta   90.00
_cell.angle_gamma   90.00
#
_symmetry.space_group_name_H-M   'P 1'
#
loop_
_entity.id
_entity.type
_entity.pdbx_description
1 polymer ?
#
loop_
_entity_poly.entity_id
_entity_poly.type
_entity_poly.pdbx_seq_one_letter_code
_entity_poly.pdbx_strand_id
1 'polypeptide(L)'
;MNRSTLPRFVVVTSNINGKYLRYIDEDIKNDVPAGCLKFSGQEAGSQYAKFEVEMAKSSGNEGLVHIKCCYNNKYWARRSPSRLLIAAVANEPVEEKYNPLCTLFKPVYINDDVLVGDDKSTNHILVLRFLHTQRGEYLTIYRGNENPVLRGGLYTLDANPDPKLFDVFTVTDWESLFTMLPKHVAFKGPNGNLLGTRLSDVFASADGGLSYSSGKLWRLTKGDWICLDADNSTRIKRFAVTEKITSNDSEAYLEANELGVSKEIYNVTFRPVDAIIYNKKVVEIVVGEAVNRTKETQTVELKLSYKKTRSGSLKSSVFKLGVQSNIDGEVPVIADNGKIEVDEFAESVERRKTGTATIFTCSVNEVNVYKVVVTAMAMVKVKLLATKASYDVPFSYTQRETLADGIRITNDMDDGVYCGTNTFNFKFETTEEML
;
A
#
# COMPACT_ATOMS: atom_id res chain seq x y z
N MET A 1 14.07 -13.83 -17.03
CA MET A 1 14.17 -12.35 -17.03
C MET A 1 12.80 -11.80 -16.67
N ASN A 2 12.60 -11.34 -15.43
CA ASN A 2 11.33 -10.72 -15.04
C ASN A 2 11.17 -9.40 -15.81
N ARG A 3 10.16 -9.31 -16.68
CA ARG A 3 9.72 -8.03 -17.25
C ARG A 3 9.28 -7.15 -16.08
N SER A 4 9.98 -6.04 -15.83
CA SER A 4 9.48 -5.01 -14.92
C SER A 4 8.20 -4.43 -15.52
N THR A 5 7.08 -4.64 -14.85
CA THR A 5 5.79 -4.05 -15.21
C THR A 5 5.56 -2.82 -14.36
N LEU A 6 5.00 -1.76 -14.94
CA LEU A 6 4.61 -0.57 -14.20
C LEU A 6 3.67 -0.95 -13.03
N PRO A 7 3.83 -0.33 -11.84
CA PRO A 7 2.87 -0.48 -10.75
C PRO A 7 1.47 -0.06 -11.18
N ARG A 8 0.44 -0.62 -10.54
CA ARG A 8 -0.95 -0.27 -10.84
C ARG A 8 -1.24 1.20 -10.55
N PHE A 9 -0.74 1.75 -9.45
CA PHE A 9 -0.89 3.15 -9.10
C PHE A 9 0.46 3.83 -9.09
N VAL A 10 0.57 4.94 -9.83
CA VAL A 10 1.85 5.62 -10.02
C VAL A 10 1.75 7.11 -9.80
N VAL A 11 2.89 7.68 -9.41
CA VAL A 11 3.18 9.11 -9.48
C VAL A 11 4.29 9.33 -10.47
N VAL A 12 4.11 10.29 -11.37
CA VAL A 12 5.10 10.64 -12.40
C VAL A 12 5.77 11.95 -12.01
N THR A 13 7.10 11.93 -11.92
CA THR A 13 7.94 13.08 -11.57
C THR A 13 8.80 13.46 -12.76
N SER A 14 8.87 14.76 -13.05
CA SER A 14 9.84 15.26 -14.03
C SER A 14 11.21 15.40 -13.38
N ASN A 15 12.23 14.81 -14.02
CA ASN A 15 13.62 14.88 -13.54
C ASN A 15 14.26 16.26 -13.75
N ILE A 16 13.53 17.15 -14.44
CA ILE A 16 14.01 18.46 -14.89
C ILE A 16 13.68 19.56 -13.89
N ASN A 17 12.42 19.62 -13.46
CA ASN A 17 11.96 20.63 -12.50
C ASN A 17 11.63 20.04 -11.12
N GLY A 18 11.77 18.72 -10.95
CA GLY A 18 11.48 18.01 -9.71
C GLY A 18 10.00 18.04 -9.30
N LYS A 19 9.09 18.49 -10.18
CA LYS A 19 7.66 18.57 -9.88
C LYS A 19 6.93 17.32 -10.32
N TYR A 20 5.83 17.06 -9.63
CA TYR A 20 4.93 15.97 -9.96
C TYR A 20 3.97 16.37 -11.06
N LEU A 21 3.67 15.42 -11.93
CA LEU A 21 2.58 15.54 -12.87
C LEU A 21 1.27 15.58 -12.07
N ARG A 22 0.47 16.63 -12.30
CA ARG A 22 -0.86 16.76 -11.71
C ARG A 22 -1.90 17.07 -12.75
N TYR A 23 -3.12 16.64 -12.46
CA TYR A 23 -4.35 17.12 -13.08
C TYR A 23 -4.58 18.60 -12.74
N ILE A 24 -4.97 19.37 -13.75
CA ILE A 24 -5.46 20.75 -13.60
C ILE A 24 -6.97 20.74 -13.69
N ASP A 25 -7.59 21.10 -12.57
CA ASP A 25 -9.03 21.16 -12.36
C ASP A 25 -9.62 22.53 -12.74
N GLU A 26 -10.92 22.56 -13.06
CA GLU A 26 -11.67 23.77 -13.45
C GLU A 26 -11.67 24.83 -12.34
N ASP A 27 -11.69 24.39 -11.08
CA ASP A 27 -11.76 25.27 -9.91
C ASP A 27 -10.42 25.96 -9.58
N ILE A 28 -9.31 25.55 -10.21
CA ILE A 28 -8.03 26.22 -10.05
C ILE A 28 -8.01 27.38 -11.04
N LYS A 29 -8.21 28.62 -10.54
CA LYS A 29 -8.07 29.88 -11.32
C LYS A 29 -6.74 29.92 -12.08
N ASN A 30 -6.70 29.35 -13.26
CA ASN A 30 -5.55 29.26 -14.15
C ASN A 30 -6.06 29.34 -15.58
N ASP A 31 -5.32 30.01 -16.47
CA ASP A 31 -5.69 30.09 -17.89
C ASP A 31 -5.42 28.78 -18.67
N VAL A 32 -5.24 27.67 -17.95
CA VAL A 32 -5.00 26.33 -18.53
C VAL A 32 -6.33 25.60 -18.63
N PRO A 33 -6.68 25.03 -19.80
CA PRO A 33 -7.91 24.26 -19.92
C PRO A 33 -7.96 23.11 -18.91
N ALA A 34 -9.11 22.89 -18.28
CA ALA A 34 -9.26 21.76 -17.37
C ALA A 34 -9.08 20.42 -18.08
N GLY A 35 -8.57 19.44 -17.35
CA GLY A 35 -8.15 18.17 -17.92
C GLY A 35 -6.67 18.10 -18.30
N CYS A 36 -5.98 19.23 -18.38
CA CYS A 36 -4.57 19.25 -18.73
C CYS A 36 -3.70 18.62 -17.64
N LEU A 37 -2.63 17.94 -18.06
CA LEU A 37 -1.65 17.35 -17.18
C LEU A 37 -0.39 18.22 -17.17
N LYS A 38 0.05 18.65 -15.98
CA LYS A 38 1.13 19.62 -15.81
C LYS A 38 2.06 19.24 -14.67
N PHE A 39 3.38 19.26 -14.91
CA PHE A 39 4.43 19.11 -13.91
C PHE A 39 4.54 20.35 -13.01
N SER A 40 3.54 20.50 -12.15
CA SER A 40 3.38 21.61 -11.21
C SER A 40 2.90 21.15 -9.83
N GLY A 41 2.66 19.85 -9.66
CA GLY A 41 2.35 19.25 -8.39
C GLY A 41 3.51 19.43 -7.42
N GLN A 42 3.19 19.89 -6.22
CA GLN A 42 4.16 19.94 -5.14
C GLN A 42 4.18 18.60 -4.42
N GLU A 43 3.04 17.95 -4.17
CA GLU A 43 2.96 16.74 -3.34
C GLU A 43 2.60 15.48 -4.15
N ALA A 44 3.33 14.37 -3.94
CA ALA A 44 3.00 13.08 -4.57
C ALA A 44 1.72 12.44 -4.00
N GLY A 45 1.42 12.69 -2.73
CA GLY A 45 0.20 12.20 -2.08
C GLY A 45 -1.06 12.91 -2.55
N SER A 46 -0.94 13.96 -3.37
CA SER A 46 -2.08 14.72 -3.88
C SER A 46 -3.02 13.83 -4.71
N GLN A 47 -4.32 13.94 -4.48
CA GLN A 47 -5.34 13.26 -5.29
C GLN A 47 -5.24 13.58 -6.79
N TYR A 48 -4.70 14.76 -7.14
CA TYR A 48 -4.50 15.20 -8.51
C TYR A 48 -3.26 14.58 -9.19
N ALA A 49 -2.36 13.96 -8.42
CA ALA A 49 -1.09 13.41 -8.91
C ALA A 49 -1.07 11.87 -8.99
N LYS A 50 -2.19 11.21 -8.63
CA LYS A 50 -2.35 9.75 -8.67
C LYS A 50 -2.90 9.30 -10.03
N PHE A 51 -2.19 8.36 -10.66
CA PHE A 51 -2.59 7.76 -11.93
C PHE A 51 -2.67 6.24 -11.82
N GLU A 52 -3.69 5.64 -12.42
CA GLU A 52 -3.86 4.20 -12.55
C GLU A 52 -3.33 3.73 -13.91
N VAL A 53 -2.52 2.69 -13.91
CA VAL A 53 -1.98 2.04 -15.10
C VAL A 53 -2.80 0.78 -15.38
N GLU A 54 -3.34 0.70 -16.59
CA GLU A 54 -4.12 -0.45 -17.07
C GLU A 54 -3.41 -1.06 -18.29
N MET A 55 -3.22 -2.37 -18.31
CA MET A 55 -2.59 -3.05 -19.45
C MET A 55 -3.56 -3.07 -20.65
N ALA A 56 -3.02 -2.90 -21.86
CA ALA A 56 -3.79 -3.09 -23.08
C ALA A 56 -4.34 -4.52 -23.19
N LYS A 57 -5.54 -4.67 -23.74
CA LYS A 57 -6.27 -5.95 -23.81
C LYS A 57 -6.22 -6.59 -25.18
N SER A 58 -6.10 -5.82 -26.27
CA SER A 58 -6.13 -6.35 -27.62
C SER A 58 -4.85 -7.12 -27.97
N SER A 59 -5.00 -8.27 -28.63
CA SER A 59 -3.89 -9.02 -29.21
C SER A 59 -3.10 -8.15 -30.20
N GLY A 60 -1.77 -8.07 -30.05
CA GLY A 60 -0.89 -7.19 -30.84
C GLY A 60 -0.54 -5.85 -30.16
N ASN A 61 -1.03 -5.63 -28.92
CA ASN A 61 -0.70 -4.51 -28.06
C ASN A 61 0.05 -4.95 -26.78
N GLU A 62 0.69 -6.12 -26.79
CA GLU A 62 1.34 -6.67 -25.59
C GLU A 62 2.41 -5.72 -25.04
N GLY A 63 2.31 -5.40 -23.74
CA GLY A 63 3.24 -4.49 -23.07
C GLY A 63 2.94 -3.00 -23.24
N LEU A 64 1.88 -2.64 -23.97
CA LEU A 64 1.33 -1.28 -23.98
C LEU A 64 0.39 -1.06 -22.80
N VAL A 65 0.27 0.20 -22.38
CA VAL A 65 -0.55 0.60 -21.24
C VAL A 65 -1.46 1.76 -21.56
N HIS A 66 -2.61 1.79 -20.91
CA HIS A 66 -3.45 2.96 -20.72
C HIS A 66 -3.11 3.59 -19.37
N ILE A 67 -3.15 4.91 -19.29
CA ILE A 67 -2.90 5.64 -18.04
C ILE A 67 -4.13 6.49 -17.75
N LYS A 68 -4.74 6.31 -16.58
CA LYS A 68 -5.98 6.95 -16.17
C LYS A 68 -5.72 7.86 -14.98
N CYS A 69 -6.24 9.09 -15.02
CA CYS A 69 -6.21 9.97 -13.86
C CYS A 69 -7.24 9.50 -12.83
N CYS A 70 -6.80 9.22 -11.60
CA CYS A 70 -7.70 8.75 -10.56
C CYS A 70 -8.69 9.82 -10.08
N TYR A 71 -8.38 11.11 -10.27
CA TYR A 71 -9.26 12.20 -9.84
C TYR A 71 -10.55 12.28 -10.67
N ASN A 72 -10.42 12.40 -11.99
CA ASN A 72 -11.58 12.54 -12.88
C ASN A 72 -11.97 11.23 -13.59
N ASN A 73 -11.27 10.13 -13.30
CA ASN A 73 -11.47 8.81 -13.88
C ASN A 73 -11.41 8.77 -15.42
N LYS A 74 -10.56 9.61 -16.03
CA LYS A 74 -10.37 9.69 -17.49
C LYS A 74 -8.97 9.29 -17.92
N TYR A 75 -8.88 8.68 -19.10
CA TYR A 75 -7.65 8.22 -19.72
C TYR A 75 -6.85 9.37 -20.34
N TRP A 76 -5.54 9.22 -20.30
CA TRP A 76 -4.58 10.07 -20.98
C TRP A 76 -4.77 9.92 -22.48
N ALA A 77 -5.06 11.03 -23.11
CA ALA A 77 -5.20 11.12 -24.55
C ALA A 77 -4.72 12.49 -25.02
N ARG A 78 -4.51 12.62 -26.31
CA ARG A 78 -4.32 13.94 -26.92
C ARG A 78 -5.61 14.74 -26.76
N ARG A 79 -5.49 16.00 -26.32
CA ARG A 79 -6.67 16.86 -26.12
C ARG A 79 -7.46 17.12 -27.41
N SER A 80 -6.77 17.15 -28.55
CA SER A 80 -7.39 17.17 -29.88
C SER A 80 -6.45 16.55 -30.91
N PRO A 81 -6.97 16.11 -32.07
CA PRO A 81 -6.15 15.58 -33.16
C PRO A 81 -5.08 16.55 -33.71
N SER A 82 -5.24 17.85 -33.46
CA SER A 82 -4.31 18.91 -33.85
C SER A 82 -3.35 19.35 -32.74
N ARG A 83 -3.62 18.99 -31.47
CA ARG A 83 -2.79 19.39 -30.32
C ARG A 83 -1.82 18.28 -29.94
N LEU A 84 -0.61 18.69 -29.55
CA LEU A 84 0.45 17.82 -29.03
C LEU A 84 0.32 17.58 -27.51
N LEU A 85 -0.57 18.35 -26.86
CA LEU A 85 -0.83 18.30 -25.42
C LEU A 85 -1.59 17.01 -25.04
N ILE A 86 -1.04 16.28 -24.07
CA ILE A 86 -1.67 15.14 -23.40
C ILE A 86 -2.49 15.64 -22.21
N ALA A 87 -3.72 15.13 -22.09
CA ALA A 87 -4.70 15.50 -21.09
C ALA A 87 -5.47 14.26 -20.62
N ALA A 88 -6.03 14.28 -19.41
CA ALA A 88 -6.92 13.23 -18.91
C ALA A 88 -8.35 13.53 -19.34
N VAL A 89 -8.71 13.15 -20.57
CA VAL A 89 -9.96 13.57 -21.23
C VAL A 89 -10.77 12.43 -21.84
N ALA A 90 -10.17 11.28 -22.12
CA ALA A 90 -10.87 10.16 -22.74
C ALA A 90 -11.68 9.38 -21.69
N ASN A 91 -12.96 9.10 -21.98
CA ASN A 91 -13.83 8.37 -21.06
C ASN A 91 -13.56 6.85 -21.09
N GLU A 92 -13.02 6.34 -22.21
CA GLU A 92 -12.80 4.92 -22.46
C GLU A 92 -11.41 4.71 -23.09
N PRO A 93 -10.79 3.52 -22.92
CA PRO A 93 -9.54 3.19 -23.57
C PRO A 93 -9.73 2.96 -25.06
N VAL A 94 -8.83 3.50 -25.88
CA VAL A 94 -8.84 3.40 -27.35
C VAL A 94 -7.54 2.74 -27.81
N GLU A 95 -7.66 1.52 -28.31
CA GLU A 95 -6.52 0.65 -28.65
C GLU A 95 -6.14 0.64 -30.14
N GLU A 96 -6.94 1.27 -31.01
CA GLU A 96 -6.59 1.37 -32.42
C GLU A 96 -5.43 2.35 -32.62
N LYS A 97 -4.26 1.83 -33.02
CA LYS A 97 -3.01 2.61 -33.16
C LYS A 97 -3.09 3.77 -34.16
N TYR A 98 -4.02 3.74 -35.12
CA TYR A 98 -4.19 4.82 -36.10
C TYR A 98 -5.21 5.88 -35.66
N ASN A 99 -5.96 5.63 -34.58
CA ASN A 99 -6.97 6.56 -34.09
C ASN A 99 -6.31 7.77 -33.41
N PRO A 100 -6.59 9.01 -33.83
CA PRO A 100 -5.99 10.20 -33.22
C PRO A 100 -6.31 10.38 -31.72
N LEU A 101 -7.33 9.67 -31.21
CA LEU A 101 -7.72 9.61 -29.80
C LEU A 101 -7.16 8.38 -29.06
N CYS A 102 -6.22 7.65 -29.67
CA CYS A 102 -5.56 6.50 -29.05
C CYS A 102 -5.00 6.86 -27.66
N THR A 103 -5.22 5.96 -26.70
CA THR A 103 -4.81 6.13 -25.30
C THR A 103 -3.63 5.24 -24.92
N LEU A 104 -3.03 4.55 -25.90
CA LEU A 104 -1.94 3.61 -25.67
C LEU A 104 -0.58 4.31 -25.58
N PHE A 105 0.14 4.00 -24.51
CA PHE A 105 1.52 4.39 -24.29
C PHE A 105 2.41 3.16 -24.14
N LYS A 106 3.64 3.25 -24.64
CA LYS A 106 4.69 2.26 -24.41
C LYS A 106 5.68 2.79 -23.37
N PRO A 107 5.80 2.17 -22.19
CA PRO A 107 6.89 2.48 -21.28
C PRO A 107 8.21 1.92 -21.83
N VAL A 108 9.23 2.78 -21.89
CA VAL A 108 10.59 2.41 -22.31
C VAL A 108 11.52 2.67 -21.13
N TYR A 109 11.88 1.60 -20.42
CA TYR A 109 12.73 1.67 -19.24
C TYR A 109 14.15 2.08 -19.59
N ILE A 110 14.74 2.92 -18.73
CA ILE A 110 16.14 3.30 -18.80
C ILE A 110 16.86 2.49 -17.74
N ASN A 111 17.61 1.47 -18.19
CA ASN A 111 18.51 0.74 -17.31
C ASN A 111 19.76 1.59 -17.12
N ASP A 112 19.79 2.38 -16.06
CA ASP A 112 20.99 3.06 -15.62
C ASP A 112 21.32 2.55 -14.21
N ASP A 113 22.36 1.69 -14.11
CA ASP A 113 22.97 1.24 -12.85
C ASP A 113 23.47 2.44 -12.01
N VAL A 114 23.53 3.63 -12.61
CA VAL A 114 23.89 4.91 -11.98
C VAL A 114 22.73 5.55 -11.21
N LEU A 115 21.47 5.25 -11.57
CA LEU A 115 20.28 5.89 -10.96
C LEU A 115 19.56 4.99 -9.95
N VAL A 116 19.84 3.68 -9.99
CA VAL A 116 19.27 2.68 -9.09
C VAL A 116 20.44 2.00 -8.43
N GLY A 117 20.83 2.47 -7.24
CA GLY A 117 21.80 1.72 -6.43
C GLY A 117 21.30 0.29 -6.22
N ASP A 118 22.23 -0.66 -6.14
CA ASP A 118 22.02 -2.12 -6.02
C ASP A 118 21.18 -2.58 -4.80
N ASP A 119 20.48 -1.68 -4.13
CA ASP A 119 19.59 -1.99 -3.03
C ASP A 119 18.24 -2.52 -3.56
N LYS A 120 17.86 -3.71 -3.07
CA LYS A 120 16.56 -4.35 -3.39
C LYS A 120 15.36 -3.50 -2.92
N SER A 121 15.58 -2.46 -2.12
CA SER A 121 14.57 -1.47 -1.71
C SER A 121 14.15 -0.48 -2.81
N THR A 122 14.91 -0.38 -3.90
CA THR A 122 14.66 0.61 -4.96
C THR A 122 13.68 0.14 -6.05
N ASN A 123 13.17 -1.09 -5.94
CA ASN A 123 12.22 -1.71 -6.89
C ASN A 123 10.89 -0.95 -7.06
N HIS A 124 10.62 0.05 -6.23
CA HIS A 124 9.42 0.89 -6.26
C HIS A 124 9.60 2.21 -7.04
N ILE A 125 10.80 2.46 -7.58
CA ILE A 125 11.14 3.64 -8.36
C ILE A 125 11.67 3.18 -9.72
N LEU A 126 10.99 3.58 -10.78
CA LEU A 126 11.31 3.24 -12.15
C LEU A 126 11.69 4.51 -12.91
N VAL A 127 12.75 4.45 -13.71
CA VAL A 127 13.14 5.56 -14.60
C VAL A 127 12.84 5.13 -16.04
N LEU A 128 12.01 5.89 -16.74
CA LEU A 128 11.52 5.50 -18.06
C LEU A 128 11.08 6.69 -18.91
N ARG A 129 10.87 6.40 -20.20
CA ARG A 129 10.19 7.27 -21.16
C ARG A 129 8.81 6.72 -21.48
N PHE A 130 7.86 7.59 -21.78
CA PHE A 130 6.57 7.20 -22.33
C PHE A 130 6.54 7.53 -23.82
N LEU A 131 6.28 6.54 -24.67
CA LEU A 131 6.09 6.71 -26.11
C LEU A 131 4.59 6.64 -26.43
N HIS A 132 4.03 7.68 -27.06
CA HIS A 132 2.63 7.69 -27.49
C HIS A 132 2.46 6.87 -28.77
N THR A 133 1.72 5.77 -28.70
CA THR A 133 1.72 4.72 -29.73
C THR A 133 1.26 5.22 -31.10
N GLN A 134 0.22 6.06 -31.16
CA GLN A 134 -0.31 6.54 -32.44
C GLN A 134 0.62 7.51 -33.17
N ARG A 135 1.37 8.33 -32.44
CA ARG A 135 2.32 9.28 -33.06
C ARG A 135 3.72 8.68 -33.23
N GLY A 136 4.05 7.65 -32.44
CA GLY A 136 5.42 7.16 -32.35
C GLY A 136 6.37 8.20 -31.75
N GLU A 137 5.87 9.12 -30.92
CA GLU A 137 6.63 10.22 -30.31
C GLU A 137 6.71 10.06 -28.79
N TYR A 138 7.86 10.42 -28.21
CA TYR A 138 8.06 10.45 -26.78
C TYR A 138 7.34 11.64 -26.13
N LEU A 139 6.87 11.40 -24.91
CA LEU A 139 6.31 12.45 -24.07
C LEU A 139 7.43 13.31 -23.49
N THR A 140 7.21 14.61 -23.41
CA THR A 140 8.14 15.59 -22.85
C THR A 140 7.39 16.63 -22.01
N ILE A 141 8.15 17.41 -21.26
CA ILE A 141 7.67 18.61 -20.57
C ILE A 141 7.73 19.82 -21.51
N TYR A 142 6.58 20.49 -21.71
CA TYR A 142 6.50 21.70 -22.54
C TYR A 142 7.24 22.87 -21.91
N ARG A 143 8.12 23.48 -22.70
CA ARG A 143 8.95 24.63 -22.29
C ARG A 143 8.92 25.77 -23.31
N GLY A 144 8.01 25.73 -24.27
CA GLY A 144 7.88 26.77 -25.27
C GLY A 144 7.49 28.11 -24.62
N ASN A 145 8.04 29.19 -25.17
CA ASN A 145 7.73 30.55 -24.73
C ASN A 145 6.45 31.10 -25.38
N GLU A 146 5.95 30.43 -26.42
CA GLU A 146 4.77 30.84 -27.19
C GLU A 146 3.49 30.83 -26.36
N ASN A 147 3.34 29.86 -25.45
CA ASN A 147 2.23 29.81 -24.53
C ASN A 147 2.72 29.55 -23.09
N PRO A 148 3.10 30.61 -22.35
CA PRO A 148 3.67 30.50 -21.00
C PRO A 148 2.77 29.76 -20.02
N VAL A 149 1.45 29.82 -20.22
CA VAL A 149 0.46 29.20 -19.34
C VAL A 149 0.58 27.66 -19.38
N LEU A 150 0.93 27.11 -20.53
CA LEU A 150 1.12 25.67 -20.75
C LEU A 150 2.51 25.18 -20.32
N ARG A 151 3.41 26.06 -19.87
CA ARG A 151 4.76 25.69 -19.40
C ARG A 151 4.70 24.65 -18.30
N GLY A 152 5.34 23.51 -18.51
CA GLY A 152 5.27 22.35 -17.63
C GLY A 152 4.19 21.33 -18.02
N GLY A 153 3.40 21.59 -19.06
CA GLY A 153 2.41 20.65 -19.58
C GLY A 153 3.05 19.41 -20.19
N LEU A 154 2.33 18.29 -20.19
CA LEU A 154 2.78 17.03 -20.80
C LEU A 154 2.44 17.02 -22.30
N TYR A 155 3.44 16.84 -23.16
CA TYR A 155 3.32 16.95 -24.62
C TYR A 155 3.97 15.78 -25.33
N THR A 156 3.55 15.50 -26.57
CA THR A 156 4.36 14.71 -27.52
C THR A 156 5.34 15.64 -28.24
N LEU A 157 6.56 15.16 -28.51
CA LEU A 157 7.59 15.96 -29.20
C LEU A 157 8.19 15.28 -30.42
N ASP A 158 8.98 14.22 -30.23
CA ASP A 158 9.79 13.61 -31.27
C ASP A 158 9.82 12.09 -31.11
N ALA A 159 10.04 11.37 -32.20
CA ALA A 159 10.23 9.92 -32.22
C ALA A 159 11.58 9.50 -31.65
N ASN A 160 12.55 10.41 -31.60
CA ASN A 160 13.87 10.16 -31.05
C ASN A 160 13.94 10.59 -29.57
N PRO A 161 14.67 9.85 -28.72
CA PRO A 161 14.92 10.27 -27.35
C PRO A 161 15.55 11.67 -27.27
N ASP A 162 15.11 12.49 -26.33
CA ASP A 162 15.66 13.83 -26.14
C ASP A 162 17.08 13.71 -25.52
N PRO A 163 18.13 14.22 -26.18
CA PRO A 163 19.50 14.12 -25.67
C PRO A 163 19.71 14.86 -24.34
N LYS A 164 18.81 15.80 -24.02
CA LYS A 164 18.82 16.54 -22.75
C LYS A 164 17.87 15.93 -21.70
N LEU A 165 17.33 14.74 -21.97
CA LEU A 165 16.55 13.91 -21.04
C LEU A 165 15.23 14.53 -20.54
N PHE A 166 14.65 15.47 -21.31
CA PHE A 166 13.36 16.08 -20.95
C PHE A 166 12.17 15.13 -21.12
N ASP A 167 12.38 14.03 -21.82
CA ASP A 167 11.47 12.91 -22.04
C ASP A 167 11.59 11.79 -21.00
N VAL A 168 12.50 11.96 -20.03
CA VAL A 168 12.76 11.00 -18.97
C VAL A 168 12.01 11.37 -17.70
N PHE A 169 11.25 10.41 -17.19
CA PHE A 169 10.45 10.57 -15.99
C PHE A 169 10.84 9.52 -14.95
N THR A 170 10.78 9.93 -13.69
CA THR A 170 10.80 9.00 -12.55
C THR A 170 9.36 8.66 -12.17
N VAL A 171 9.05 7.38 -12.25
CA VAL A 171 7.76 6.80 -11.91
C VAL A 171 7.89 6.06 -10.59
N THR A 172 7.13 6.49 -9.60
CA THR A 172 7.14 5.89 -8.26
C THR A 172 5.81 5.17 -8.04
N ASP A 173 5.88 3.98 -7.46
CA ASP A 173 4.69 3.30 -6.94
C ASP A 173 4.03 4.16 -5.86
N TRP A 174 2.78 4.56 -6.11
CA TRP A 174 2.02 5.43 -5.21
C TRP A 174 1.77 4.74 -3.87
N GLU A 175 1.56 3.42 -3.85
CA GLU A 175 1.34 2.66 -2.61
C GLU A 175 2.63 2.60 -1.76
N SER A 176 3.78 2.68 -2.41
CA SER A 176 5.09 2.71 -1.75
C SER A 176 5.39 4.04 -1.04
N LEU A 177 4.74 5.13 -1.42
CA LEU A 177 4.94 6.45 -0.79
C LEU A 177 4.56 6.46 0.70
N PHE A 178 3.65 5.57 1.09
CA PHE A 178 3.09 5.51 2.44
C PHE A 178 3.65 4.36 3.27
N THR A 179 4.54 3.52 2.70
CA THR A 179 4.89 2.24 3.30
C THR A 179 6.33 2.12 3.79
N MET A 180 7.31 2.95 3.40
CA MET A 180 8.69 2.81 3.92
C MET A 180 9.53 4.12 3.90
N LEU A 181 10.12 4.46 5.06
CA LEU A 181 11.36 5.26 5.12
C LEU A 181 12.56 4.31 4.92
N PRO A 182 13.70 4.76 4.35
CA PRO A 182 14.94 4.00 4.39
C PRO A 182 15.26 3.54 5.81
N LYS A 183 15.93 2.39 5.94
CA LYS A 183 16.23 1.77 7.24
C LYS A 183 16.90 2.75 8.21
N HIS A 184 17.69 3.71 7.70
CA HIS A 184 18.40 4.73 8.47
C HIS A 184 18.13 6.12 7.85
N VAL A 185 17.60 7.05 8.64
CA VAL A 185 17.33 8.44 8.22
C VAL A 185 17.63 9.40 9.37
N ALA A 186 18.14 10.59 9.04
CA ALA A 186 18.27 11.71 9.96
C ALA A 186 17.45 12.89 9.41
N PHE A 187 16.76 13.61 10.29
CA PHE A 187 15.89 14.72 9.92
C PHE A 187 16.58 16.03 10.31
N LYS A 188 16.47 17.08 9.49
CA LYS A 188 17.05 18.40 9.77
C LYS A 188 15.92 19.38 10.07
N GLY A 189 15.94 19.98 11.25
CA GLY A 189 14.97 21.00 11.65
C GLY A 189 15.16 22.32 10.88
N PRO A 190 14.17 23.22 10.91
CA PRO A 190 14.19 24.49 10.20
C PRO A 190 15.27 25.47 10.70
N ASN A 191 15.84 25.22 11.88
CA ASN A 191 17.00 25.94 12.43
C ASN A 191 18.35 25.46 11.84
N GLY A 192 18.33 24.46 10.95
CA GLY A 192 19.53 23.90 10.35
C GLY A 192 20.22 22.82 11.20
N ASN A 193 19.67 22.45 12.36
CA ASN A 193 20.21 21.39 13.20
C ASN A 193 19.54 20.06 12.89
N LEU A 194 20.26 18.94 13.08
CA LEU A 194 19.63 17.62 13.02
C LEU A 194 18.68 17.45 14.21
N LEU A 195 17.46 16.99 13.92
CA LEU A 195 16.46 16.57 14.90
C LEU A 195 17.01 15.34 15.62
N GLY A 196 17.39 15.55 16.87
CA GLY A 196 18.12 14.58 17.70
C GLY A 196 18.85 15.22 18.88
N THR A 197 19.10 16.54 18.84
CA THR A 197 19.83 17.23 19.93
C THR A 197 18.99 17.48 21.19
N ARG A 198 17.65 17.39 21.13
CA ARG A 198 16.75 17.38 22.29
C ARG A 198 15.50 16.52 22.01
N LEU A 199 15.24 15.57 22.90
CA LEU A 199 14.38 14.38 22.72
C LEU A 199 12.87 14.59 22.92
N SER A 200 12.40 15.78 23.28
CA SER A 200 10.99 15.98 23.67
C SER A 200 10.04 16.30 22.52
N ASP A 201 10.56 16.53 21.31
CA ASP A 201 9.81 17.39 20.41
C ASP A 201 9.21 16.71 19.19
N VAL A 202 9.40 15.43 18.84
CA VAL A 202 8.89 14.90 17.54
C VAL A 202 8.02 13.65 17.66
N PHE A 203 6.80 13.69 17.11
CA PHE A 203 5.81 12.60 17.12
C PHE A 203 5.19 12.40 15.72
N ALA A 204 4.69 11.22 15.39
CA ALA A 204 3.98 11.02 14.10
C ALA A 204 2.47 11.14 14.30
N SER A 205 1.77 11.90 13.44
CA SER A 205 0.31 12.03 13.44
C SER A 205 -0.39 10.93 12.65
N ALA A 206 -1.68 10.72 12.91
CA ALA A 206 -2.49 9.65 12.32
C ALA A 206 -2.62 9.70 10.79
N ASP A 207 -2.28 10.83 10.16
CA ASP A 207 -2.25 11.06 8.71
C ASP A 207 -0.88 10.78 8.07
N GLY A 208 0.12 10.33 8.85
CA GLY A 208 1.47 10.03 8.37
C GLY A 208 2.44 11.22 8.34
N GLY A 209 2.05 12.38 8.87
CA GLY A 209 2.94 13.53 9.08
C GLY A 209 3.85 13.37 10.32
N LEU A 210 4.98 14.08 10.35
CA LEU A 210 5.82 14.21 11.55
C LEU A 210 5.48 15.54 12.22
N SER A 211 4.90 15.54 13.41
CA SER A 211 4.62 16.73 14.21
C SER A 211 5.77 16.99 15.19
N TYR A 212 6.02 18.25 15.51
CA TYR A 212 6.88 18.64 16.62
C TYR A 212 6.25 19.70 17.53
N SER A 213 6.84 19.99 18.70
CA SER A 213 6.24 20.84 19.75
C SER A 213 5.86 22.27 19.34
N SER A 214 6.26 22.73 18.14
CA SER A 214 5.84 24.01 17.55
C SER A 214 5.30 23.92 16.11
N GLY A 215 4.93 22.73 15.59
CA GLY A 215 4.37 22.65 14.23
C GLY A 215 4.22 21.25 13.63
N LYS A 216 3.65 21.17 12.42
CA LYS A 216 3.58 19.93 11.61
C LYS A 216 4.60 19.98 10.47
N LEU A 217 5.36 18.90 10.29
CA LEU A 217 6.38 18.72 9.26
C LEU A 217 5.87 17.75 8.17
N TRP A 218 6.01 18.18 6.91
CA TRP A 218 5.65 17.39 5.74
C TRP A 218 6.86 17.20 4.82
N ARG A 219 6.98 16.01 4.22
CA ARG A 219 8.02 15.69 3.24
C ARG A 219 7.55 16.02 1.83
N LEU A 220 8.29 16.89 1.14
CA LEU A 220 8.23 17.01 -0.32
C LEU A 220 9.41 16.22 -0.92
N THR A 221 9.17 15.56 -2.04
CA THR A 221 10.19 14.72 -2.66
C THR A 221 11.18 15.52 -3.48
N LYS A 222 12.40 14.98 -3.47
CA LYS A 222 13.67 15.54 -3.93
C LYS A 222 14.09 16.84 -3.20
N GLY A 223 14.61 16.65 -1.99
CA GLY A 223 15.54 17.59 -1.36
C GLY A 223 14.98 18.44 -0.23
N ASP A 224 13.71 18.84 -0.25
CA ASP A 224 13.23 19.90 0.66
C ASP A 224 12.12 19.44 1.63
N TRP A 225 12.20 19.90 2.89
CA TRP A 225 11.17 19.74 3.93
C TRP A 225 10.28 21.00 4.01
N ILE A 226 8.97 20.84 4.27
CA ILE A 226 8.11 21.97 4.69
C ILE A 226 7.82 21.86 6.18
N CYS A 227 8.02 22.97 6.89
CA CYS A 227 7.56 23.20 8.23
C CYS A 227 6.34 24.14 8.20
N LEU A 228 5.22 23.71 8.77
CA LEU A 228 4.08 24.58 9.09
C LEU A 228 4.13 24.84 10.61
N ASP A 229 4.39 26.09 10.98
CA ASP A 229 4.29 26.58 12.35
C ASP A 229 2.81 26.52 12.79
N ALA A 230 2.54 25.98 13.98
CA ALA A 230 1.19 25.77 14.49
C ALA A 230 0.50 27.07 14.92
N ASP A 231 1.25 28.15 15.14
CA ASP A 231 0.68 29.36 15.74
C ASP A 231 0.57 30.50 14.73
N ASN A 232 -0.54 30.47 13.99
CA ASN A 232 -1.16 31.62 13.32
C ASN A 232 -0.21 32.49 12.46
N SER A 233 0.26 32.01 11.30
CA SER A 233 0.76 32.94 10.28
C SER A 233 0.59 32.48 8.83
N THR A 234 0.10 33.40 8.02
CA THR A 234 -0.16 33.35 6.57
C THR A 234 1.09 33.22 5.69
N ARG A 235 2.18 32.61 6.16
CA ARG A 235 3.47 32.55 5.45
C ARG A 235 4.11 31.17 5.53
N ILE A 236 4.12 30.46 4.40
CA ILE A 236 4.91 29.25 4.18
C ILE A 236 6.39 29.64 4.01
N LYS A 237 7.29 29.09 4.82
CA LYS A 237 8.76 29.19 4.62
C LYS A 237 9.29 27.89 4.02
N ARG A 238 10.11 28.00 2.97
CA ARG A 238 10.81 26.88 2.31
C ARG A 238 12.30 26.95 2.65
N PHE A 239 12.91 25.81 2.97
CA PHE A 239 14.36 25.70 3.17
C PHE A 239 14.95 24.81 2.07
N ALA A 240 16.01 25.28 1.41
CA ALA A 240 16.72 24.48 0.41
C ALA A 240 17.79 23.62 1.09
N VAL A 241 17.82 22.31 0.83
CA VAL A 241 18.94 21.46 1.23
C VAL A 241 20.01 21.51 0.16
N THR A 242 20.94 22.44 0.30
CA THR A 242 22.20 22.43 -0.45
C THR A 242 23.35 22.17 0.52
N GLU A 243 23.80 20.92 0.58
CA GLU A 243 25.22 20.52 0.56
C GLU A 243 25.37 19.04 0.95
N LYS A 244 26.24 18.35 0.20
CA LYS A 244 26.70 17.00 0.52
C LYS A 244 27.58 17.13 1.76
N ILE A 245 27.16 16.59 2.89
CA ILE A 245 27.93 16.61 4.14
C ILE A 245 29.26 15.90 3.88
N THR A 246 30.35 16.65 3.75
CA THR A 246 31.70 16.11 3.76
C THR A 246 32.08 15.85 5.20
N SER A 247 32.34 14.57 5.48
CA SER A 247 32.58 13.99 6.80
C SER A 247 33.61 14.74 7.65
N ASN A 248 33.24 15.04 8.90
CA ASN A 248 34.13 14.76 10.03
C ASN A 248 33.42 14.61 11.39
N ASP A 249 32.17 14.12 11.42
CA ASP A 249 31.46 13.89 12.68
C ASP A 249 31.58 12.41 13.08
N SER A 250 32.76 12.03 13.57
CA SER A 250 32.96 10.73 14.21
C SER A 250 32.05 10.55 15.44
N GLU A 251 31.65 11.65 16.09
CA GLU A 251 30.70 11.65 17.21
C GLU A 251 29.26 11.34 16.74
N ALA A 252 28.81 11.87 15.59
CA ALA A 252 27.49 11.53 15.04
C ALA A 252 27.41 10.09 14.53
N TYR A 253 28.53 9.52 14.06
CA TYR A 253 28.63 8.09 13.72
C TYR A 253 28.68 7.17 14.96
N LEU A 254 29.16 7.68 16.11
CA LEU A 254 29.15 6.97 17.39
C LEU A 254 27.77 7.03 18.06
N GLU A 255 27.13 8.20 18.13
CA GLU A 255 25.76 8.36 18.66
C GLU A 255 24.70 7.67 17.79
N ALA A 256 24.85 7.63 16.47
CA ALA A 256 23.95 6.87 15.59
C ALA A 256 24.07 5.33 15.78
N ASN A 257 25.19 4.85 16.34
CA ASN A 257 25.35 3.45 16.75
C ASN A 257 24.80 3.18 18.16
N GLU A 258 24.51 4.21 18.95
CA GLU A 258 23.89 4.10 20.28
C GLU A 258 22.34 4.15 20.19
N LEU A 259 21.79 3.56 19.13
CA LEU A 259 20.37 3.25 18.98
C LEU A 259 19.90 2.43 20.19
N GLY A 260 18.80 2.84 20.82
CA GLY A 260 18.11 2.01 21.83
C GLY A 260 17.92 0.59 21.30
N VAL A 261 18.68 -0.34 21.89
CA VAL A 261 19.09 -1.62 21.30
C VAL A 261 17.95 -2.61 21.08
N SER A 262 16.82 -2.51 21.80
CA SER A 262 15.63 -3.33 21.52
C SER A 262 14.36 -2.82 22.19
N LYS A 263 13.20 -3.09 21.58
CA LYS A 263 11.88 -2.90 22.17
C LYS A 263 11.10 -4.21 22.17
N GLU A 264 10.50 -4.56 23.29
CA GLU A 264 9.67 -5.75 23.47
C GLU A 264 8.41 -5.42 24.27
N ILE A 265 7.40 -6.29 24.14
CA ILE A 265 6.19 -6.23 24.95
C ILE A 265 5.98 -7.55 25.68
N TYR A 266 5.43 -7.46 26.88
CA TYR A 266 5.02 -8.60 27.69
C TYR A 266 3.83 -8.20 28.58
N ASN A 267 3.30 -9.16 29.34
CA ASN A 267 2.10 -8.97 30.17
C ASN A 267 0.88 -8.46 29.38
N VAL A 268 0.69 -8.97 28.16
CA VAL A 268 -0.45 -8.60 27.33
C VAL A 268 -1.74 -9.12 27.97
N THR A 269 -2.66 -8.22 28.28
CA THR A 269 -3.95 -8.53 28.90
C THR A 269 -5.08 -8.05 28.00
N PHE A 270 -5.77 -9.00 27.36
CA PHE A 270 -6.91 -8.73 26.49
C PHE A 270 -8.17 -8.40 27.30
N ARG A 271 -9.05 -7.57 26.73
CA ARG A 271 -10.39 -7.29 27.25
C ARG A 271 -11.48 -7.80 26.30
N PRO A 272 -11.83 -9.10 26.34
CA PRO A 272 -12.85 -9.70 25.48
C PRO A 272 -14.23 -9.05 25.59
N VAL A 273 -14.54 -8.47 26.76
CA VAL A 273 -15.83 -7.81 27.03
C VAL A 273 -16.00 -6.54 26.18
N ASP A 274 -14.90 -5.88 25.83
CA ASP A 274 -14.88 -4.65 25.03
C ASP A 274 -14.68 -4.95 23.52
N ALA A 275 -14.74 -6.22 23.13
CA ALA A 275 -14.46 -6.62 21.77
C ALA A 275 -15.59 -6.25 20.80
N ILE A 276 -15.20 -5.87 19.58
CA ILE A 276 -16.13 -5.54 18.50
C ILE A 276 -16.01 -6.60 17.41
N ILE A 277 -17.11 -7.28 17.09
CA ILE A 277 -17.18 -8.27 15.99
C ILE A 277 -17.92 -7.65 14.80
N TYR A 278 -17.30 -7.69 13.62
CA TYR A 278 -17.81 -7.08 12.40
C TYR A 278 -17.55 -7.96 11.17
N ASN A 279 -18.07 -7.57 10.00
CA ASN A 279 -17.94 -8.30 8.74
C ASN A 279 -18.39 -9.77 8.79
N LYS A 280 -19.44 -10.08 9.56
CA LYS A 280 -20.01 -11.43 9.68
C LYS A 280 -20.57 -11.89 8.33
N LYS A 281 -20.07 -13.01 7.82
CA LYS A 281 -20.51 -13.61 6.56
C LYS A 281 -20.55 -15.14 6.67
N VAL A 282 -21.63 -15.75 6.21
CA VAL A 282 -21.71 -17.21 6.03
C VAL A 282 -20.89 -17.59 4.79
N VAL A 283 -20.00 -18.56 4.95
CA VAL A 283 -19.11 -19.08 3.91
C VAL A 283 -19.27 -20.60 3.79
N GLU A 284 -19.27 -21.09 2.55
CA GLU A 284 -19.20 -22.52 2.25
C GLU A 284 -17.74 -22.96 2.38
N ILE A 285 -17.49 -23.94 3.26
CA ILE A 285 -16.14 -24.42 3.59
C ILE A 285 -15.76 -25.60 2.71
N VAL A 286 -16.65 -26.58 2.61
CA VAL A 286 -16.46 -27.78 1.80
C VAL A 286 -17.81 -28.38 1.43
N VAL A 287 -17.85 -29.00 0.25
CA VAL A 287 -19.00 -29.75 -0.26
C VAL A 287 -18.56 -31.18 -0.47
N GLY A 288 -19.41 -32.12 -0.08
CA GLY A 288 -19.26 -33.52 -0.45
C GLY A 288 -20.60 -34.11 -0.87
N GLU A 289 -20.52 -35.24 -1.58
CA GLU A 289 -21.69 -35.89 -2.17
C GLU A 289 -21.71 -37.35 -1.73
N ALA A 290 -22.89 -37.83 -1.35
CA ALA A 290 -23.15 -39.23 -1.05
C ALA A 290 -24.20 -39.76 -2.01
N VAL A 291 -23.90 -40.85 -2.71
CA VAL A 291 -24.75 -41.39 -3.77
C VAL A 291 -25.16 -42.80 -3.43
N ASN A 292 -26.46 -43.08 -3.45
CA ASN A 292 -27.01 -44.41 -3.27
C ASN A 292 -27.68 -44.90 -4.56
N ARG A 293 -27.00 -45.81 -5.26
CA ARG A 293 -27.52 -46.44 -6.49
C ARG A 293 -28.25 -47.75 -6.23
N THR A 294 -28.56 -48.06 -4.97
CA THR A 294 -29.29 -49.28 -4.61
C THR A 294 -30.78 -48.99 -4.47
N LYS A 295 -31.57 -50.07 -4.42
CA LYS A 295 -33.03 -50.00 -4.26
C LYS A 295 -33.48 -49.86 -2.80
N GLU A 296 -32.53 -49.78 -1.86
CA GLU A 296 -32.78 -49.70 -0.42
C GLU A 296 -32.10 -48.45 0.15
N THR A 297 -32.60 -47.94 1.28
CA THR A 297 -32.00 -46.77 1.96
C THR A 297 -30.67 -47.17 2.61
N GLN A 298 -29.64 -46.33 2.47
CA GLN A 298 -28.31 -46.60 3.01
C GLN A 298 -27.79 -45.42 3.84
N THR A 299 -26.97 -45.72 4.85
CA THR A 299 -26.20 -44.70 5.57
C THR A 299 -24.78 -44.66 5.03
N VAL A 300 -24.37 -43.52 4.51
CA VAL A 300 -23.04 -43.29 3.94
C VAL A 300 -22.23 -42.42 4.89
N GLU A 301 -21.00 -42.82 5.17
CA GLU A 301 -20.05 -41.99 5.93
C GLU A 301 -19.27 -41.09 4.97
N LEU A 302 -19.54 -39.78 5.03
CA LEU A 302 -18.86 -38.79 4.22
C LEU A 302 -17.73 -38.14 5.04
N LYS A 303 -16.49 -38.30 4.56
CA LYS A 303 -15.32 -37.65 5.15
C LYS A 303 -15.09 -36.29 4.49
N LEU A 304 -15.25 -35.22 5.26
CA LEU A 304 -15.07 -33.84 4.82
C LEU A 304 -13.79 -33.28 5.45
N SER A 305 -12.76 -33.12 4.63
CA SER A 305 -11.48 -32.52 5.02
C SER A 305 -11.49 -31.03 4.69
N TYR A 306 -11.17 -30.18 5.67
CA TYR A 306 -11.10 -28.74 5.46
C TYR A 306 -10.04 -28.07 6.33
N LYS A 307 -9.70 -26.83 5.98
CA LYS A 307 -8.68 -26.04 6.66
C LYS A 307 -9.33 -24.92 7.46
N LYS A 308 -9.29 -25.02 8.79
CA LYS A 308 -9.71 -23.94 9.69
C LYS A 308 -8.60 -22.89 9.71
N THR A 309 -8.94 -21.63 9.43
CA THR A 309 -7.96 -20.54 9.34
C THR A 309 -8.26 -19.48 10.39
N ARG A 310 -7.20 -19.04 11.08
CA ARG A 310 -7.22 -17.98 12.09
C ARG A 310 -6.05 -17.05 11.78
N SER A 311 -6.31 -15.75 11.80
CA SER A 311 -5.29 -14.73 11.67
C SER A 311 -5.43 -13.67 12.75
N GLY A 312 -4.31 -13.13 13.23
CA GLY A 312 -4.26 -12.08 14.23
C GLY A 312 -3.13 -11.09 13.98
N SER A 313 -3.31 -9.86 14.45
CA SER A 313 -2.26 -8.84 14.47
C SER A 313 -2.43 -7.92 15.67
N LEU A 314 -1.33 -7.45 16.24
CA LEU A 314 -1.32 -6.46 17.31
C LEU A 314 -1.12 -5.06 16.73
N LYS A 315 -1.89 -4.10 17.22
CA LYS A 315 -1.77 -2.67 16.92
C LYS A 315 -1.76 -1.87 18.22
N SER A 316 -1.09 -0.74 18.23
CA SER A 316 -1.06 0.26 19.31
C SER A 316 -0.59 1.58 18.72
N SER A 317 -0.86 2.71 19.38
CA SER A 317 -0.36 4.02 18.97
C SER A 317 1.18 4.13 19.08
N VAL A 318 1.82 3.26 19.87
CA VAL A 318 3.25 3.28 20.16
C VAL A 318 4.03 2.18 19.41
N PHE A 319 3.38 1.21 18.77
CA PHE A 319 4.05 0.23 17.91
C PHE A 319 4.60 0.88 16.63
N LYS A 320 5.89 1.18 16.64
CA LYS A 320 6.67 1.62 15.47
C LYS A 320 7.90 0.72 15.29
N LEU A 321 8.36 0.61 14.04
CA LEU A 321 9.41 -0.27 13.50
C LEU A 321 10.36 -0.93 14.52
N GLY A 322 10.49 -2.26 14.47
CA GLY A 322 11.55 -3.01 15.16
C GLY A 322 11.16 -3.70 16.46
N VAL A 323 9.93 -3.52 16.96
CA VAL A 323 9.44 -4.24 18.16
C VAL A 323 9.38 -5.74 17.90
N GLN A 324 10.07 -6.52 18.73
CA GLN A 324 9.95 -7.98 18.72
C GLN A 324 8.79 -8.36 19.65
N SER A 325 7.61 -8.55 19.08
CA SER A 325 6.42 -8.97 19.83
C SER A 325 6.33 -10.50 19.86
N ASN A 326 6.81 -11.13 20.94
CA ASN A 326 6.53 -12.54 21.21
C ASN A 326 5.22 -12.59 22.01
N ILE A 327 4.12 -13.01 21.36
CA ILE A 327 2.95 -13.48 22.11
C ILE A 327 3.14 -14.98 22.24
N ASP A 328 3.46 -15.44 23.45
CA ASP A 328 3.41 -16.85 23.80
C ASP A 328 2.04 -17.15 24.43
N GLY A 329 1.42 -18.27 24.02
CA GLY A 329 0.21 -18.80 24.64
C GLY A 329 -1.09 -18.44 23.90
N GLU A 330 -1.90 -17.58 24.50
CA GLU A 330 -3.32 -17.47 24.19
C GLU A 330 -3.66 -16.12 23.53
N VAL A 331 -4.51 -16.14 22.51
CA VAL A 331 -5.02 -14.90 21.89
C VAL A 331 -6.52 -14.99 21.64
N PRO A 332 -7.22 -13.84 21.57
CA PRO A 332 -8.66 -13.83 21.41
C PRO A 332 -9.10 -14.53 20.13
N VAL A 333 -10.22 -15.23 20.19
CA VAL A 333 -10.87 -15.93 19.08
C VAL A 333 -12.39 -15.86 19.23
N ILE A 334 -13.13 -15.84 18.12
CA ILE A 334 -14.58 -16.04 18.17
C ILE A 334 -14.85 -17.54 18.36
N ALA A 335 -15.44 -17.90 19.50
CA ALA A 335 -15.89 -19.25 19.80
C ALA A 335 -17.20 -19.60 19.08
N ASP A 336 -17.60 -20.87 19.09
CA ASP A 336 -18.81 -21.32 18.38
C ASP A 336 -20.12 -20.72 18.94
N ASN A 337 -20.11 -20.29 20.20
CA ASN A 337 -21.21 -19.53 20.81
C ASN A 337 -21.30 -18.07 20.32
N GLY A 338 -20.37 -17.63 19.46
CA GLY A 338 -20.30 -16.30 18.87
C GLY A 338 -19.70 -15.22 19.78
N LYS A 339 -19.14 -15.59 20.94
CA LYS A 339 -18.45 -14.69 21.87
C LYS A 339 -16.94 -14.75 21.64
N ILE A 340 -16.25 -13.68 22.07
CA ILE A 340 -14.78 -13.68 22.11
C ILE A 340 -14.32 -14.39 23.37
N GLU A 341 -13.50 -15.41 23.16
CA GLU A 341 -12.83 -16.19 24.20
C GLU A 341 -11.32 -16.15 23.92
N VAL A 342 -10.51 -16.46 24.93
CA VAL A 342 -9.07 -16.52 24.80
C VAL A 342 -8.68 -17.99 24.62
N ASP A 343 -7.98 -18.31 23.54
CA ASP A 343 -7.68 -19.69 23.14
C ASP A 343 -6.22 -19.82 22.70
N GLU A 344 -5.63 -20.97 22.95
CA GLU A 344 -4.23 -21.25 22.67
C GLU A 344 -3.95 -21.17 21.17
N PHE A 345 -2.83 -20.55 20.80
CA PHE A 345 -2.42 -20.44 19.41
C PHE A 345 -1.67 -21.71 18.99
N ALA A 346 -2.33 -22.61 18.25
CA ALA A 346 -1.82 -23.94 17.90
C ALA A 346 -0.37 -23.96 17.33
N GLU A 347 0.36 -25.04 17.61
CA GLU A 347 1.81 -25.26 17.42
C GLU A 347 2.40 -24.92 16.03
N SER A 348 1.60 -24.81 14.97
CA SER A 348 2.07 -24.51 13.59
C SER A 348 1.77 -23.06 13.17
N VAL A 349 2.60 -22.13 13.63
CA VAL A 349 2.48 -20.70 13.32
C VAL A 349 3.40 -20.30 12.18
N GLU A 350 2.83 -19.93 11.02
CA GLU A 350 3.56 -19.11 10.06
C GLU A 350 3.57 -17.67 10.56
N ARG A 351 4.76 -17.20 10.94
CA ARG A 351 5.01 -15.81 11.33
C ARG A 351 5.55 -15.05 10.13
N ARG A 352 4.86 -14.00 9.69
CA ARG A 352 5.36 -13.10 8.65
C ARG A 352 5.46 -11.68 9.22
N LYS A 353 6.66 -11.09 9.11
CA LYS A 353 6.86 -9.66 9.35
C LYS A 353 6.55 -8.93 8.05
N THR A 354 5.54 -8.06 8.06
CA THR A 354 5.18 -7.23 6.90
C THR A 354 4.98 -5.80 7.40
N GLY A 355 5.96 -4.93 7.13
CA GLY A 355 5.94 -3.56 7.66
C GLY A 355 6.05 -3.51 9.19
N THR A 356 5.17 -2.71 9.81
CA THR A 356 5.16 -2.42 11.26
C THR A 356 4.34 -3.42 12.09
N ALA A 357 3.58 -4.32 11.47
CA ALA A 357 2.69 -5.26 12.15
C ALA A 357 3.22 -6.70 12.09
N THR A 358 3.21 -7.39 13.23
CA THR A 358 3.42 -8.84 13.28
C THR A 358 2.09 -9.52 12.99
N ILE A 359 2.02 -10.23 11.87
CA ILE A 359 0.84 -11.00 11.49
C ILE A 359 1.08 -12.47 11.86
N PHE A 360 0.12 -13.02 12.60
CA PHE A 360 0.08 -14.42 12.98
C PHE A 360 -0.99 -15.11 12.15
N THR A 361 -0.60 -16.11 11.38
CA THR A 361 -1.55 -16.98 10.66
C THR A 361 -1.37 -18.41 11.12
N CYS A 362 -2.45 -19.00 11.60
CA CYS A 362 -2.54 -20.42 11.91
C CYS A 362 -3.52 -21.07 10.94
N SER A 363 -3.24 -22.30 10.58
CA SER A 363 -4.20 -23.12 9.89
C SER A 363 -4.14 -24.56 10.32
N VAL A 364 -5.29 -25.08 10.72
CA VAL A 364 -5.43 -26.47 11.18
C VAL A 364 -6.22 -27.23 10.14
N ASN A 365 -5.68 -28.37 9.69
CA ASN A 365 -6.45 -29.30 8.88
C ASN A 365 -7.34 -30.12 9.80
N GLU A 366 -8.65 -30.03 9.60
CA GLU A 366 -9.64 -30.83 10.30
C GLU A 366 -10.29 -31.81 9.33
N VAL A 367 -10.68 -32.97 9.86
CA VAL A 367 -11.45 -33.97 9.13
C VAL A 367 -12.69 -34.27 9.97
N ASN A 368 -13.86 -33.99 9.41
CA ASN A 368 -15.14 -34.35 10.01
C ASN A 368 -15.77 -35.53 9.28
N VAL A 369 -16.33 -36.47 10.04
CA VAL A 369 -17.07 -37.62 9.51
C VAL A 369 -18.56 -37.32 9.69
N TYR A 370 -19.28 -37.10 8.60
CA TYR A 370 -20.72 -36.89 8.62
C TYR A 370 -21.45 -38.13 8.12
N LYS A 371 -22.35 -38.68 8.94
CA LYS A 371 -23.19 -39.83 8.55
C LYS A 371 -24.47 -39.31 7.92
N VAL A 372 -24.66 -39.59 6.64
CA VAL A 372 -25.84 -39.15 5.88
C VAL A 372 -26.67 -40.35 5.46
N VAL A 373 -27.98 -40.27 5.69
CA VAL A 373 -28.94 -41.25 5.19
C VAL A 373 -29.33 -40.83 3.78
N VAL A 374 -29.16 -41.73 2.82
CA VAL A 374 -29.47 -41.50 1.40
C VAL A 374 -30.54 -42.51 0.99
N THR A 375 -31.69 -42.01 0.55
CA THR A 375 -32.80 -42.83 0.08
C THR A 375 -32.41 -43.64 -1.18
N ALA A 376 -33.23 -44.62 -1.54
CA ALA A 376 -32.97 -45.47 -2.70
C ALA A 376 -32.94 -44.62 -3.99
N MET A 377 -31.94 -44.85 -4.84
CA MET A 377 -31.76 -44.12 -6.11
C MET A 377 -31.71 -42.59 -5.94
N ALA A 378 -31.00 -42.12 -4.92
CA ALA A 378 -30.83 -40.70 -4.65
C ALA A 378 -29.37 -40.30 -4.41
N MET A 379 -29.13 -38.99 -4.48
CA MET A 379 -27.87 -38.33 -4.16
C MET A 379 -28.14 -37.25 -3.12
N VAL A 380 -27.35 -37.23 -2.05
CA VAL A 380 -27.37 -36.15 -1.06
C VAL A 380 -26.10 -35.34 -1.17
N LYS A 381 -26.26 -34.05 -1.44
CA LYS A 381 -25.20 -33.05 -1.35
C LYS A 381 -25.15 -32.52 0.08
N VAL A 382 -23.99 -32.63 0.71
CA VAL A 382 -23.71 -32.15 2.06
C VAL A 382 -22.77 -30.95 1.98
N LYS A 383 -23.22 -29.79 2.46
CA LYS A 383 -22.42 -28.57 2.56
C LYS A 383 -22.05 -28.32 4.01
N LEU A 384 -20.77 -28.09 4.27
CA LEU A 384 -20.31 -27.54 5.56
C LEU A 384 -20.22 -26.03 5.43
N LEU A 385 -21.09 -25.32 6.16
CA LEU A 385 -21.11 -23.88 6.25
C LEU A 385 -20.41 -23.44 7.54
N ALA A 386 -19.76 -22.28 7.52
CA ALA A 386 -19.26 -21.61 8.72
C ALA A 386 -19.51 -20.10 8.64
N THR A 387 -19.47 -19.43 9.78
CA THR A 387 -19.48 -17.96 9.82
C THR A 387 -18.03 -17.47 9.87
N LYS A 388 -17.63 -16.64 8.91
CA LYS A 388 -16.37 -15.89 8.94
C LYS A 388 -16.65 -14.48 9.45
N ALA A 389 -15.85 -14.00 10.40
CA ALA A 389 -15.95 -12.63 10.89
C ALA A 389 -14.58 -12.07 11.28
N SER A 390 -14.49 -10.74 11.31
CA SER A 390 -13.35 -10.00 11.83
C SER A 390 -13.71 -9.41 13.19
N TYR A 391 -12.72 -9.22 14.04
CA TYR A 391 -12.94 -8.69 15.38
C TYR A 391 -11.74 -7.90 15.88
N ASP A 392 -12.03 -6.87 16.66
CA ASP A 392 -11.04 -6.05 17.34
C ASP A 392 -11.20 -6.22 18.86
N VAL A 393 -10.11 -6.53 19.56
CA VAL A 393 -10.10 -6.72 21.02
C VAL A 393 -9.09 -5.77 21.65
N PRO A 394 -9.53 -4.82 22.48
CA PRO A 394 -8.62 -3.97 23.23
C PRO A 394 -7.71 -4.79 24.16
N PHE A 395 -6.48 -4.34 24.35
CA PHE A 395 -5.56 -4.94 25.31
C PHE A 395 -4.63 -3.90 25.93
N SER A 396 -4.19 -4.21 27.14
CA SER A 396 -3.11 -3.50 27.83
C SER A 396 -1.85 -4.36 27.83
N TYR A 397 -0.68 -3.75 27.94
CA TYR A 397 0.60 -4.44 27.92
C TYR A 397 1.69 -3.62 28.60
N THR A 398 2.76 -4.29 29.02
CA THR A 398 3.98 -3.63 29.47
C THR A 398 4.97 -3.57 28.32
N GLN A 399 5.44 -2.37 27.99
CA GLN A 399 6.52 -2.13 27.02
C GLN A 399 7.85 -2.04 27.76
N ARG A 400 8.86 -2.76 27.28
CA ARG A 400 10.24 -2.61 27.73
C ARG A 400 11.14 -2.18 26.59
N GLU A 401 11.88 -1.11 26.84
CA GLU A 401 12.87 -0.55 25.95
C GLU A 401 14.25 -0.70 26.60
N THR A 402 15.15 -1.38 25.91
CA THR A 402 16.55 -1.53 26.36
C THR A 402 17.39 -0.58 25.54
N LEU A 403 18.03 0.38 26.19
CA LEU A 403 18.90 1.39 25.58
C LEU A 403 20.31 0.81 25.29
N ALA A 404 21.14 1.55 24.54
CA ALA A 404 22.48 1.12 24.15
C ALA A 404 23.46 0.95 25.32
N ASP A 405 23.24 1.70 26.39
CA ASP A 405 23.94 1.58 27.68
C ASP A 405 23.42 0.41 28.55
N GLY A 406 22.42 -0.34 28.07
CA GLY A 406 21.79 -1.44 28.80
C GLY A 406 20.71 -1.02 29.79
N ILE A 407 20.42 0.29 29.93
CA ILE A 407 19.32 0.78 30.77
C ILE A 407 17.98 0.28 30.22
N ARG A 408 17.11 -0.15 31.13
CA ARG A 408 15.77 -0.66 30.81
C ARG A 408 14.71 0.35 31.25
N ILE A 409 13.96 0.87 30.29
CA ILE A 409 12.78 1.69 30.52
C ILE A 409 11.55 0.80 30.37
N THR A 410 10.64 0.83 31.33
CA THR A 410 9.42 0.02 31.32
C THR A 410 8.21 0.92 31.49
N ASN A 411 7.23 0.79 30.60
CA ASN A 411 5.99 1.58 30.61
C ASN A 411 4.77 0.66 30.49
N ASP A 412 3.76 0.90 31.31
CA ASP A 412 2.46 0.24 31.17
C ASP A 412 1.59 1.02 30.19
N MET A 413 1.04 0.30 29.22
CA MET A 413 0.31 0.84 28.08
C MET A 413 -1.10 0.27 28.03
N ASP A 414 -2.07 1.10 27.70
CA ASP A 414 -3.49 0.70 27.58
C ASP A 414 -4.13 1.21 26.27
N ASP A 415 -3.40 1.06 25.18
CA ASP A 415 -3.80 1.54 23.85
C ASP A 415 -3.76 0.45 22.77
N GLY A 416 -3.59 -0.81 23.19
CA GLY A 416 -3.47 -1.95 22.31
C GLY A 416 -4.81 -2.36 21.71
N VAL A 417 -4.80 -2.77 20.44
CA VAL A 417 -5.93 -3.39 19.74
C VAL A 417 -5.44 -4.62 18.98
N TYR A 418 -6.02 -5.77 19.30
CA TYR A 418 -5.80 -7.03 18.58
C TYR A 418 -6.84 -7.17 17.47
N CYS A 419 -6.38 -7.17 16.21
CA CYS A 419 -7.24 -7.37 15.05
C CYS A 419 -7.16 -8.83 14.61
N GLY A 420 -8.26 -9.57 14.79
CA GLY A 420 -8.38 -10.97 14.46
C GLY A 420 -9.38 -11.27 13.34
N THR A 421 -9.26 -12.46 12.74
CA THR A 421 -10.26 -13.02 11.82
C THR A 421 -10.23 -14.55 11.94
N ASN A 422 -11.38 -15.18 12.10
CA ASN A 422 -11.51 -16.64 12.12
C ASN A 422 -12.88 -17.10 11.59
N THR A 423 -13.02 -18.42 11.45
CA THR A 423 -14.29 -19.10 11.18
C THR A 423 -14.81 -19.80 12.44
N PHE A 424 -16.12 -19.73 12.67
CA PHE A 424 -16.85 -20.29 13.82
C PHE A 424 -18.28 -20.69 13.42
N ASN A 425 -19.01 -21.35 14.32
CA ASN A 425 -20.42 -21.71 14.12
C ASN A 425 -20.62 -22.57 12.87
N PHE A 426 -19.94 -23.72 12.84
CA PHE A 426 -19.98 -24.68 11.76
C PHE A 426 -21.32 -25.43 11.73
N LYS A 427 -21.93 -25.56 10.55
CA LYS A 427 -23.22 -26.24 10.36
C LYS A 427 -23.24 -27.05 9.07
N PHE A 428 -23.92 -28.19 9.11
CA PHE A 428 -24.18 -28.98 7.92
C PHE A 428 -25.52 -28.59 7.31
N GLU A 429 -25.55 -28.48 5.99
CA GLU A 429 -26.76 -28.34 5.19
C GLU A 429 -26.79 -29.49 4.18
N THR A 430 -27.94 -30.14 4.04
CA THR A 430 -28.10 -31.29 3.14
C THR A 430 -29.20 -31.03 2.13
N THR A 431 -28.96 -31.39 0.87
CA THR A 431 -29.94 -31.35 -0.21
C THR A 431 -29.99 -32.71 -0.88
N GLU A 432 -31.18 -33.30 -1.00
CA GLU A 432 -31.39 -34.58 -1.67
C GLU A 432 -31.96 -34.37 -3.08
N GLU A 433 -31.39 -35.09 -4.04
CA GLU A 433 -31.80 -35.12 -5.44
C GLU A 433 -32.01 -36.57 -5.87
N MET A 434 -33.11 -36.86 -6.55
CA MET A 434 -33.38 -38.20 -7.11
C MET A 434 -32.50 -38.42 -8.35
N LEU A 435 -31.96 -39.63 -8.51
CA LEU A 435 -31.05 -40.02 -9.60
C LEU A 435 -31.75 -40.37 -10.91
#